data_AF-A0A524HRK4-F1
#
_entry.id   AF-A0A524HRK4-F1
#
_cell.length_a   1.000
_cell.length_b   1.000
_cell.length_c   1.000
_cell.angle_alpha   90.00
_cell.angle_beta   90.00
_cell.angle_gamma   90.00
#
_symmetry.space_group_name_H-M   'P 1'
#
loop_
_entity.id
_entity.type
_entity.pdbx_description
1 polymer ?
#
loop_
_entity_poly.entity_id
_entity_poly.type
_entity_poly.pdbx_seq_one_letter_code
_entity_poly.pdbx_strand_id
1 'polypeptide(L)'
;MAPKPRLLALQSAVPPYVLEQNVVAGIARTLFGGKTDIERMLPVFENSGIGRRFSCVPPDWYLTDHGWKDRNEIFVDNAVSLLEKVSLACLEEAGLAPDQIDAV
;
A
#
# COMPACT_ATOMS: atom_id res chain seq x y z
N MET A 1 11.52 -28.62 -28.44
CA MET A 1 10.28 -28.00 -27.93
C MET A 1 10.69 -26.88 -26.99
N ALA A 2 10.19 -25.65 -27.19
CA ALA A 2 10.55 -24.54 -26.30
C ALA A 2 10.05 -24.79 -24.87
N PRO A 3 10.77 -24.33 -23.83
CA PRO A 3 10.30 -24.45 -22.47
C PRO A 3 8.96 -23.71 -22.29
N LYS A 4 8.02 -24.32 -21.55
CA LYS A 4 6.76 -23.66 -21.20
C LYS A 4 7.02 -22.63 -20.08
N PRO A 5 6.46 -21.41 -20.17
CA PRO A 5 6.51 -20.44 -19.09
C PRO A 5 5.99 -21.03 -17.77
N ARG A 6 6.64 -20.65 -16.67
CA ARG A 6 6.27 -21.08 -15.31
C ARG A 6 6.54 -19.95 -14.33
N LEU A 7 5.77 -19.91 -13.24
CA LEU A 7 6.04 -19.04 -12.11
C LEU A 7 7.20 -19.64 -11.30
N LEU A 8 8.30 -18.90 -11.16
CA LEU A 8 9.46 -19.36 -10.40
C LEU A 8 9.39 -18.96 -8.92
N ALA A 9 8.85 -17.78 -8.63
CA ALA A 9 8.66 -17.26 -7.28
C ALA A 9 7.49 -16.26 -7.25
N LEU A 10 6.93 -16.00 -6.07
CA LEU A 10 5.89 -14.99 -5.85
C LEU A 10 6.09 -14.35 -4.48
N GLN A 11 6.35 -13.04 -4.48
CA GLN A 11 6.51 -12.27 -3.26
C GLN A 11 5.56 -11.08 -3.22
N SER A 12 5.28 -10.60 -2.01
CA SER A 12 4.47 -9.40 -1.77
C SER A 12 5.04 -8.60 -0.60
N ALA A 13 4.86 -7.29 -0.63
CA ALA A 13 5.24 -6.40 0.45
C ALA A 13 4.13 -5.38 0.70
N VAL A 14 4.01 -4.95 1.95
CA VAL A 14 3.09 -3.89 2.37
C VAL A 14 3.89 -2.83 3.15
N PRO A 15 3.47 -1.56 3.12
CA PRO A 15 4.11 -0.52 3.90
C PRO A 15 3.87 -0.71 5.41
N PRO A 16 4.67 -0.06 6.28
CA PRO A 16 4.80 -0.48 7.68
C PRO A 16 3.61 -0.09 8.58
N TYR A 17 2.83 0.92 8.21
CA TYR A 17 1.77 1.41 9.09
C TYR A 17 0.48 0.62 8.88
N VAL A 18 0.11 -0.18 9.87
CA VAL A 18 -1.16 -0.92 9.89
C VAL A 18 -2.30 0.06 10.20
N LEU A 19 -3.33 0.00 9.36
CA LEU A 19 -4.56 0.76 9.52
C LEU A 19 -5.71 -0.21 9.81
N GLU A 20 -6.07 -0.35 11.08
CA GLU A 20 -7.25 -1.12 11.48
C GLU A 20 -8.52 -0.40 11.00
N GLN A 21 -9.50 -1.15 10.50
CA GLN A 21 -10.66 -0.57 9.82
C GLN A 21 -11.47 0.39 10.71
N ASN A 22 -11.58 0.08 12.00
CA ASN A 22 -12.24 0.94 12.99
C ASN A 22 -11.50 2.27 13.23
N VAL A 23 -10.16 2.25 13.20
CA VAL A 23 -9.31 3.45 13.31
C VAL A 23 -9.52 4.33 12.10
N VAL A 24 -9.54 3.76 10.89
CA VAL A 24 -9.76 4.51 9.65
C VAL A 24 -11.15 5.18 9.63
N ALA A 25 -12.19 4.47 10.09
CA ALA A 25 -13.53 5.03 10.19
C ALA A 25 -13.58 6.25 11.15
N GLY A 26 -12.87 6.18 12.28
CA GLY A 26 -12.73 7.29 13.21
C GLY A 26 -12.02 8.50 12.59
N ILE A 27 -10.89 8.27 11.91
CA ILE A 27 -10.15 9.33 11.21
C ILE A 27 -11.02 9.98 10.13
N ALA A 28 -11.74 9.19 9.33
CA ALA A 28 -12.65 9.71 8.31
C ALA A 28 -13.73 10.61 8.92
N ARG A 29 -14.35 10.20 10.04
CA ARG A 29 -15.31 11.03 10.76
C ARG A 29 -14.69 12.35 11.23
N THR A 30 -13.46 12.35 11.74
CA THR A 30 -12.76 13.59 12.15
C THR A 30 -12.43 14.50 10.96
N LEU A 31 -11.87 13.96 9.89
CA LEU A 31 -11.45 14.71 8.70
C LEU A 31 -12.62 15.34 7.94
N PHE A 32 -13.76 14.66 7.93
CA PHE A 32 -14.93 15.04 7.14
C PHE A 32 -16.11 15.50 8.01
N GLY A 33 -15.95 15.62 9.33
CA GLY A 33 -17.01 15.89 10.32
C GLY A 33 -17.74 17.23 10.22
N GLY A 34 -17.45 18.04 9.19
CA GLY A 34 -18.18 19.26 8.84
C GLY A 34 -18.62 19.32 7.38
N LYS A 35 -18.40 18.24 6.60
CA LYS A 35 -18.82 18.12 5.20
C LYS A 35 -20.06 17.24 5.11
N THR A 36 -21.00 17.63 4.27
CA THR A 36 -22.32 16.99 4.19
C THR A 36 -22.20 15.51 3.81
N ASP A 37 -22.94 14.67 4.53
CA ASP A 37 -23.23 13.25 4.23
C ASP A 37 -22.16 12.19 4.58
N ILE A 38 -21.12 12.52 5.36
CA ILE A 38 -20.13 11.51 5.79
C ILE A 38 -20.77 10.38 6.59
N GLU A 39 -21.73 10.66 7.48
CA GLU A 39 -22.39 9.64 8.31
C GLU A 39 -23.11 8.56 7.47
N ARG A 40 -23.63 8.91 6.29
CA ARG A 40 -24.22 7.91 5.37
C ARG A 40 -23.16 7.03 4.70
N MET A 41 -21.94 7.54 4.56
CA MET A 41 -20.83 6.82 3.94
C MET A 41 -20.06 5.94 4.94
N LEU A 42 -20.04 6.28 6.24
CA LEU A 42 -19.30 5.51 7.25
C LEU A 42 -19.61 4.00 7.29
N PRO A 43 -20.85 3.51 7.04
CA PRO A 43 -21.12 2.09 6.95
C PRO A 43 -20.30 1.33 5.89
N VAL A 44 -19.69 2.03 4.92
CA VAL A 44 -18.79 1.40 3.93
C VAL A 44 -17.58 0.75 4.59
N PHE A 45 -17.11 1.29 5.73
CA PHE A 45 -15.97 0.72 6.44
C PHE A 45 -16.35 -0.65 7.04
N GLU A 46 -17.52 -0.75 7.67
CA GLU A 46 -18.00 -2.00 8.26
C GLU A 46 -18.39 -3.05 7.21
N ASN A 47 -19.01 -2.62 6.11
CA ASN A 47 -19.56 -3.54 5.09
C ASN A 47 -18.56 -3.98 4.02
N SER A 48 -17.33 -3.46 4.01
CA SER A 48 -16.34 -3.77 2.97
C SER A 48 -15.66 -5.14 3.09
N GLY A 49 -15.80 -5.83 4.23
CA GLY A 49 -15.06 -7.07 4.52
C GLY A 49 -13.56 -6.86 4.76
N ILE A 50 -13.09 -5.62 4.89
CA ILE A 50 -11.68 -5.29 5.13
C ILE A 50 -11.44 -5.21 6.65
N GLY A 51 -10.58 -6.09 7.18
CA GLY A 51 -10.14 -6.02 8.58
C GLY A 51 -9.08 -4.95 8.82
N ARG A 52 -8.07 -4.90 7.95
CA ARG A 52 -6.96 -3.94 8.02
C ARG A 52 -6.44 -3.57 6.65
N ARG A 53 -5.79 -2.40 6.58
CA ARG A 53 -5.02 -1.92 5.42
C ARG A 53 -3.62 -1.52 5.87
N PHE A 54 -2.79 -1.12 4.91
CA PHE A 54 -1.44 -0.66 5.16
C PHE A 54 -1.24 0.70 4.50
N SER A 55 -0.44 1.56 5.14
CA SER A 55 -0.14 2.92 4.70
C SER A 55 1.36 3.20 4.74
N CYS A 56 1.83 4.02 3.81
CA CYS A 56 3.21 4.53 3.74
C CYS A 56 3.52 5.58 4.80
N VAL A 57 2.49 6.19 5.37
CA VAL A 57 2.58 7.21 6.42
C VAL A 57 1.73 6.82 7.63
N PRO A 58 2.07 7.32 8.82
CA PRO A 58 1.24 7.06 9.99
C PRO A 58 -0.14 7.72 9.83
N PRO A 59 -1.21 7.18 10.45
CA PRO A 59 -2.57 7.66 10.24
C PRO A 59 -2.80 9.14 10.59
N ASP A 60 -2.06 9.68 11.56
CA ASP A 60 -2.11 11.08 11.99
C ASP A 60 -1.55 12.05 10.94
N TRP A 61 -0.72 11.58 10.00
CA TRP A 61 -0.24 12.36 8.87
C TRP A 61 -1.41 12.99 8.10
N TYR A 62 -2.51 12.25 7.90
CA TYR A 62 -3.70 12.74 7.21
C TYR A 62 -4.45 13.87 7.94
N LEU A 63 -4.19 14.10 9.22
CA LEU A 63 -4.84 15.14 10.03
C LEU A 63 -4.25 16.55 9.80
N THR A 64 -3.21 16.65 8.97
CA THR A 64 -2.55 17.91 8.60
C THR A 64 -2.68 18.15 7.10
N ASP A 65 -2.58 19.41 6.68
CA ASP A 65 -2.64 19.74 5.26
C ASP A 65 -1.32 19.40 4.57
N HIS A 66 -1.42 18.77 3.40
CA HIS A 66 -0.26 18.31 2.61
C HIS A 66 -0.44 18.70 1.16
N GLY A 67 0.62 19.30 0.61
CA GLY A 67 0.64 19.70 -0.79
C GLY A 67 0.81 18.52 -1.73
N TRP A 68 0.68 18.80 -3.03
CA TRP A 68 0.99 17.83 -4.07
C TRP A 68 2.44 17.32 -4.00
N LYS A 69 3.37 18.24 -3.70
CA LYS A 69 4.80 17.93 -3.60
C LYS A 69 5.08 16.90 -2.50
N ASP A 70 4.59 17.14 -1.28
CA ASP A 70 4.81 16.25 -0.13
C ASP A 70 4.25 14.84 -0.40
N ARG A 71 3.05 14.77 -0.99
CA ARG A 71 2.42 13.50 -1.39
C ARG A 71 3.25 12.74 -2.43
N ASN A 72 3.81 13.46 -3.41
CA ASN A 72 4.62 12.86 -4.46
C ASN A 72 5.96 12.34 -3.91
N GLU A 73 6.61 13.08 -3.03
CA GLU A 73 7.86 12.64 -2.38
C GLU A 73 7.63 11.35 -1.59
N ILE A 74 6.58 11.30 -0.76
CA ILE A 74 6.18 10.09 -0.03
C ILE A 74 5.91 8.92 -0.97
N PHE A 75 5.22 9.16 -2.08
CA PHE A 75 4.92 8.13 -3.07
C PHE A 75 6.20 7.54 -3.67
N VAL A 76 7.10 8.38 -4.18
CA VAL A 76 8.34 7.95 -4.82
C VAL A 76 9.20 7.15 -3.84
N ASP A 77 9.41 7.69 -2.63
CA ASP A 77 10.28 7.05 -1.63
C ASP A 77 9.75 5.66 -1.23
N ASN A 78 8.45 5.55 -0.94
CA ASN A 78 7.86 4.30 -0.48
C ASN A 78 7.65 3.30 -1.62
N ALA A 79 7.28 3.75 -2.83
CA ALA A 79 7.09 2.87 -3.98
C ALA A 79 8.41 2.21 -4.37
N VAL A 80 9.49 2.98 -4.48
CA VAL A 80 10.82 2.46 -4.82
C VAL A 80 11.30 1.48 -3.75
N SER A 81 11.18 1.83 -2.46
CA SER A 81 11.60 0.92 -1.38
C SER A 81 10.80 -0.39 -1.36
N LEU A 82 9.48 -0.35 -1.54
CA LEU A 82 8.65 -1.57 -1.58
C LEU A 82 8.95 -2.42 -2.81
N LEU A 83 9.13 -1.81 -3.98
CA LEU A 83 9.50 -2.50 -5.21
C LEU A 83 10.87 -3.18 -5.07
N GLU A 84 11.88 -2.47 -4.59
CA GLU A 84 13.20 -3.05 -4.36
C GLU A 84 13.12 -4.24 -3.39
N LYS A 85 12.44 -4.07 -2.25
CA LYS A 85 12.27 -5.13 -1.26
C LYS A 85 11.62 -6.38 -1.85
N VAL A 86 10.49 -6.23 -2.55
CA VAL A 86 9.75 -7.38 -3.08
C VAL A 86 10.46 -8.02 -4.26
N SER A 87 11.11 -7.23 -5.12
CA SER A 87 11.89 -7.73 -6.25
C SER A 87 13.10 -8.52 -5.78
N LEU A 88 13.87 -8.02 -4.82
CA LEU A 88 15.02 -8.74 -4.27
C LEU A 88 14.59 -10.05 -3.60
N ALA A 89 13.52 -10.04 -2.80
CA ALA A 89 12.99 -11.26 -2.19
C ALA A 89 12.50 -12.28 -3.23
N CYS A 90 11.87 -11.81 -4.31
CA CYS A 90 11.39 -12.68 -5.39
C CYS A 90 12.55 -13.31 -6.17
N LEU A 91 13.61 -12.54 -6.45
CA LEU A 91 14.83 -13.02 -7.09
C LEU A 91 15.57 -14.05 -6.23
N GLU A 92 15.68 -13.77 -4.92
CA GLU A 92 16.27 -14.70 -3.95
C GLU A 92 15.52 -16.03 -3.92
N GLU A 93 14.18 -16.01 -3.83
CA GLU A 93 13.35 -17.23 -3.85
C GLU A 93 13.45 -17.97 -5.20
N ALA A 94 13.53 -17.24 -6.31
CA ALA A 94 13.71 -17.83 -7.64
C ALA A 94 15.13 -18.36 -7.89
N GLY A 95 16.10 -18.02 -7.03
CA GLY A 95 17.52 -18.35 -7.23
C GLY A 95 18.13 -17.64 -8.44
N LEU A 96 17.69 -16.41 -8.73
CA LEU A 96 18.15 -15.60 -9.87
C LEU A 96 18.90 -14.35 -9.40
N ALA A 97 19.89 -13.94 -10.18
CA ALA A 97 20.54 -12.65 -10.04
C ALA A 97 19.82 -11.59 -10.90
N PRO A 98 19.91 -10.28 -10.55
CA PRO A 98 19.24 -9.21 -11.29
C PRO A 98 19.61 -9.12 -12.77
N ASP A 99 20.84 -9.50 -13.14
CA ASP A 99 21.34 -9.50 -14.52
C ASP A 99 20.81 -10.66 -15.37
N GLN A 100 20.04 -11.58 -14.78
CA GLN A 100 19.34 -12.66 -15.46
C GLN A 100 17.89 -12.31 -15.84
N ILE A 101 17.48 -11.06 -15.63
CA ILE A 101 16.14 -10.57 -15.94
C ILE A 101 16.17 -9.81 -17.27
N ASP A 102 15.49 -10.37 -18.28
CA ASP A 102 15.44 -9.80 -19.62
C ASP A 102 14.42 -8.65 -19.75
N ALA A 103 13.39 -8.59 -18.89
CA ALA A 103 12.29 -7.63 -18.99
C ALA A 103 11.60 -7.37 -17.63
N VAL A 104 11.04 -6.16 -17.47
CA VAL A 104 10.20 -5.71 -16.34
C VAL A 104 8.90 -5.10 -16.88
#